data_AF-A0A348WQ45-F1
#
_entry.id   AF-A0A348WQ45-F1
#
_cell.length_a   1.000
_cell.length_b   1.000
_cell.length_c   1.000
_cell.angle_alpha   90.00
_cell.angle_beta   90.00
_cell.angle_gamma   90.00
#
_symmetry.space_group_name_H-M   'P 1'
#
loop_
_entity.id
_entity.type
_entity.pdbx_description
1 polymer ?
#
loop_
_entity_poly.entity_id
_entity_poly.type
_entity_poly.pdbx_seq_one_letter_code
_entity_poly.pdbx_strand_id
1 'polypeptide(L)'
;ELLRDNKTVREHYQKRFRHILVDEFQDTNSIQYAWIRLLSGQDNIVTIVGDDDQSIYGWRGARVENIQQFLDDYPAAMTIRLEQNYRSTGNILRAANSVIANNSDRLGKDLWTEGNEGEPISLYAAFNEMDEARYIVGRIEEWRDQGGALQDVALLYRSNAQSRVLEEALLHARLPYRIYGGLRFFERQEIKDALAYLRLVSNRDDDAAIERVINTPTRGIGNRTLDIIRQTAREQKKSLWQAATQLVDEKQLAGRARNAVASFIELI
;
A
#
# COMPACT_ATOMS: atom_id res chain seq x y z
N GLU A 1 -19.67 1.41 -9.78
CA GLU A 1 -20.59 0.69 -10.70
C GLU A 1 -21.53 -0.21 -9.90
N LEU A 2 -21.05 -1.28 -9.25
CA LEU A 2 -21.91 -2.20 -8.48
C LEU A 2 -22.91 -1.50 -7.52
N LEU A 3 -22.44 -0.70 -6.56
CA LEU A 3 -23.35 -0.04 -5.60
C LEU A 3 -24.18 1.10 -6.20
N ARG A 4 -23.67 1.77 -7.23
CA ARG A 4 -24.37 2.88 -7.88
C ARG A 4 -25.55 2.34 -8.69
N ASP A 5 -25.32 1.25 -9.42
CA ASP A 5 -26.21 0.74 -10.46
C ASP A 5 -27.09 -0.42 -9.94
N ASN A 6 -26.74 -1.05 -8.80
CA ASN A 6 -27.55 -2.09 -8.15
C ASN A 6 -28.12 -1.62 -6.80
N LYS A 7 -29.36 -1.12 -6.85
CA LYS A 7 -30.08 -0.63 -5.67
C LYS A 7 -30.22 -1.69 -4.57
N THR A 8 -30.55 -2.93 -4.92
CA THR A 8 -30.75 -4.02 -3.95
C THR A 8 -29.47 -4.29 -3.15
N VAL A 9 -28.32 -4.33 -3.82
CA VAL A 9 -27.03 -4.54 -3.15
C VAL A 9 -26.66 -3.33 -2.28
N ARG A 10 -26.90 -2.10 -2.77
CA ARG A 10 -26.66 -0.88 -1.99
C ARG A 10 -27.50 -0.85 -0.71
N GLU A 11 -28.81 -1.09 -0.82
CA GLU A 11 -29.72 -1.10 0.33
C GLU A 11 -29.40 -2.21 1.33
N HIS A 12 -28.94 -3.37 0.85
CA HIS A 12 -28.47 -4.43 1.72
C HIS A 12 -27.33 -3.96 2.64
N TYR A 13 -26.31 -3.31 2.07
CA TYR A 13 -25.18 -2.80 2.85
C TYR A 13 -25.53 -1.59 3.71
N GLN A 14 -26.36 -0.65 3.21
CA GLN A 14 -26.86 0.47 3.99
C GLN A 14 -27.62 -0.01 5.24
N LYS A 15 -28.49 -1.03 5.10
CA LYS A 15 -29.20 -1.62 6.24
C LYS A 15 -28.27 -2.32 7.22
N ARG A 16 -27.21 -2.97 6.71
CA ARG A 16 -26.23 -3.69 7.53
C ARG A 16 -25.33 -2.74 8.33
N PHE A 17 -24.82 -1.69 7.70
CA PHE A 17 -23.83 -0.78 8.28
C PHE A 17 -24.47 0.50 8.80
N ARG A 18 -25.27 0.39 9.86
CA ARG A 18 -25.94 1.57 10.48
C ARG A 18 -24.98 2.63 10.99
N HIS A 19 -23.77 2.24 11.39
CA HIS A 19 -22.71 3.14 11.84
C HIS A 19 -21.46 2.87 11.00
N ILE A 20 -20.91 3.92 10.39
CA ILE A 20 -19.72 3.85 9.53
C ILE A 20 -18.67 4.76 10.16
N LEU A 21 -17.57 4.15 10.61
CA LEU A 21 -16.39 4.87 11.09
C LEU A 21 -15.32 4.83 10.02
N VAL A 22 -14.78 5.99 9.65
CA VAL A 22 -13.70 6.11 8.68
C VAL A 22 -12.55 6.83 9.34
N ASP A 23 -11.44 6.13 9.50
CA ASP A 23 -10.19 6.67 10.04
C ASP A 23 -9.28 7.19 8.91
N GLU A 24 -8.30 8.03 9.24
CA GLU A 24 -7.34 8.64 8.30
C GLU A 24 -8.02 9.31 7.08
N PHE A 25 -9.13 10.01 7.33
CA PHE A 25 -10.00 10.53 6.27
C PHE A 25 -9.32 11.56 5.36
N GLN A 26 -8.29 12.25 5.85
CA GLN A 26 -7.49 13.19 5.05
C GLN A 26 -6.80 12.52 3.85
N ASP A 27 -6.52 11.22 3.94
CA ASP A 27 -5.82 10.47 2.90
C ASP A 27 -6.77 9.82 1.87
N THR A 28 -8.07 10.11 1.98
CA THR A 28 -9.06 9.59 1.04
C THR A 28 -9.01 10.30 -0.30
N ASN A 29 -9.18 9.54 -1.39
CA ASN A 29 -9.38 10.10 -2.73
C ASN A 29 -10.88 10.27 -3.07
N SER A 30 -11.16 10.97 -4.17
CA SER A 30 -12.55 11.25 -4.57
C SER A 30 -13.41 10.00 -4.82
N ILE A 31 -12.80 8.87 -5.23
CA ILE A 31 -13.53 7.62 -5.46
C ILE A 31 -13.90 6.98 -4.12
N GLN A 32 -12.98 6.96 -3.15
CA GLN A 32 -13.23 6.46 -1.80
C GLN A 32 -14.32 7.28 -1.12
N TYR A 33 -14.26 8.61 -1.23
CA TYR A 33 -15.29 9.48 -0.68
C TYR A 33 -16.66 9.24 -1.32
N ALA A 34 -16.73 9.17 -2.66
CA ALA A 34 -17.97 8.86 -3.38
C ALA A 34 -18.53 7.47 -3.00
N TRP A 35 -17.66 6.49 -2.73
CA TRP A 35 -18.06 5.16 -2.29
C TRP A 35 -18.66 5.19 -0.88
N ILE A 36 -18.05 5.93 0.05
CA ILE A 36 -18.60 6.14 1.41
C ILE A 36 -19.98 6.79 1.32
N ARG A 37 -20.16 7.81 0.48
CA ARG A 37 -21.47 8.45 0.24
C ARG A 37 -22.53 7.51 -0.33
N LEU A 38 -22.14 6.52 -1.14
CA LEU A 38 -23.09 5.50 -1.62
C LEU A 38 -23.44 4.49 -0.53
N LEU A 39 -22.49 4.21 0.38
CA LEU A 39 -22.70 3.30 1.51
C LEU A 39 -23.49 3.93 2.65
N SER A 40 -23.49 5.26 2.79
CA SER A 40 -24.29 5.98 3.76
C SER A 40 -25.63 6.42 3.13
N GLY A 41 -26.70 5.69 3.48
CA GLY A 41 -28.07 6.11 3.22
C GLY A 41 -28.57 7.11 4.27
N GLN A 42 -29.87 7.42 4.24
CA GLN A 42 -30.49 8.40 5.15
C GLN A 42 -30.43 8.00 6.62
N ASP A 43 -30.51 6.70 6.93
CA ASP A 43 -30.55 6.18 8.30
C ASP A 43 -29.17 5.83 8.86
N ASN A 44 -28.10 6.09 8.11
CA ASN A 44 -26.73 5.74 8.47
C ASN A 44 -26.05 6.89 9.20
N ILE A 45 -25.32 6.57 10.26
CA ILE A 45 -24.48 7.52 10.99
C ILE A 45 -23.05 7.34 10.52
N VAL A 46 -22.48 8.40 9.95
CA VAL A 46 -21.08 8.42 9.50
C VAL A 46 -20.26 9.24 10.47
N THR A 47 -19.14 8.69 10.90
CA THR A 47 -18.13 9.36 11.70
C THR A 47 -16.82 9.29 10.95
N ILE A 48 -16.25 10.44 10.64
CA ILE A 48 -14.91 10.54 10.06
C ILE A 48 -13.93 11.01 11.13
N VAL A 49 -12.73 10.47 11.10
CA VAL A 49 -11.60 10.90 11.91
C VAL A 49 -10.47 11.20 10.94
N GLY A 50 -9.80 12.32 11.12
CA GLY A 50 -8.70 12.72 10.26
C GLY A 50 -8.02 13.99 10.75
N ASP A 51 -6.88 14.24 10.15
CA ASP A 51 -5.99 15.33 10.47
C ASP A 51 -5.48 15.96 9.16
N ASP A 52 -5.88 17.20 8.88
CA ASP A 52 -5.48 17.94 7.68
C ASP A 52 -3.96 18.15 7.56
N ASP A 53 -3.27 18.33 8.68
CA ASP A 53 -1.82 18.50 8.74
C ASP A 53 -1.06 17.19 8.46
N GLN A 54 -1.74 16.04 8.48
CA GLN A 54 -1.14 14.71 8.25
C GLN A 54 -1.42 14.14 6.85
N SER A 55 -2.03 14.93 5.94
CA SER A 55 -2.27 14.49 4.55
C SER A 55 -0.95 14.40 3.76
N ILE A 56 -0.40 13.20 3.62
CA ILE A 56 0.88 12.95 2.91
C ILE A 56 0.72 12.16 1.60
N TYR A 57 -0.51 11.71 1.28
CA TYR A 57 -0.79 10.92 0.08
C TYR A 57 -1.36 11.71 -1.11
N GLY A 58 -1.21 13.04 -1.14
CA GLY A 58 -1.70 13.88 -2.25
C GLY A 58 -1.25 13.41 -3.65
N TRP A 59 -0.02 12.90 -3.77
CA TRP A 59 0.52 12.32 -5.01
C TRP A 59 -0.18 11.03 -5.48
N ARG A 60 -0.93 10.35 -4.59
CA ARG A 60 -1.81 9.21 -4.92
C ARG A 60 -3.25 9.63 -5.18
N GLY A 61 -3.53 10.93 -5.20
CA GLY A 61 -4.86 11.49 -5.41
C GLY A 61 -5.68 11.65 -4.14
N ALA A 62 -5.07 11.55 -2.95
CA ALA A 62 -5.73 11.96 -1.71
C ALA A 62 -6.10 13.44 -1.78
N ARG A 63 -7.24 13.80 -1.19
CA ARG A 63 -7.79 15.16 -1.21
C ARG A 63 -8.19 15.55 0.20
N VAL A 64 -7.38 16.40 0.83
CA VAL A 64 -7.69 16.96 2.14
C VAL A 64 -9.00 17.76 2.11
N GLU A 65 -9.36 18.28 0.94
CA GLU A 65 -10.64 18.97 0.69
C GLU A 65 -11.86 18.07 0.94
N ASN A 66 -11.70 16.74 0.95
CA ASN A 66 -12.78 15.82 1.29
C ASN A 66 -13.28 16.07 2.72
N ILE A 67 -12.42 16.50 3.67
CA ILE A 67 -12.84 16.85 5.03
C ILE A 67 -13.83 18.02 4.98
N GLN A 68 -13.49 19.09 4.26
CA GLN A 68 -14.37 20.25 4.12
C GLN A 68 -15.64 19.88 3.36
N GLN A 69 -15.52 19.13 2.26
CA GLN A 69 -16.64 18.65 1.47
C GLN A 69 -17.59 17.76 2.28
N PHE A 70 -17.08 16.99 3.24
CA PHE A 70 -17.91 16.21 4.16
C PHE A 70 -18.78 17.12 5.03
N LEU A 71 -18.23 18.22 5.56
CA LEU A 71 -19.01 19.19 6.34
C LEU A 71 -20.09 19.87 5.49
N ASP A 72 -19.79 20.14 4.21
CA ASP A 72 -20.75 20.72 3.27
C ASP A 72 -21.86 19.72 2.87
N ASP A 73 -21.51 18.45 2.65
CA ASP A 73 -22.46 17.39 2.28
C ASP A 73 -23.31 16.90 3.48
N TYR A 74 -22.78 17.02 4.70
CA TYR A 74 -23.43 16.62 5.96
C TYR A 74 -23.53 17.82 6.91
N PRO A 75 -24.41 18.80 6.65
CA PRO A 75 -24.48 20.04 7.44
C PRO A 75 -24.93 19.85 8.89
N ALA A 76 -25.51 18.69 9.22
CA ALA A 76 -25.86 18.30 10.59
C ALA A 76 -24.69 17.61 11.33
N ALA A 77 -23.52 17.48 10.70
CA ALA A 77 -22.35 16.87 11.32
C ALA A 77 -21.87 17.70 12.52
N MET A 78 -21.54 17.00 13.60
CA MET A 78 -20.91 17.60 14.76
C MET A 78 -19.38 17.49 14.62
N THR A 79 -18.69 18.62 14.65
CA THR A 79 -17.23 18.65 14.67
C THR A 79 -16.71 18.68 16.10
N ILE A 80 -15.88 17.70 16.45
CA ILE A 80 -15.18 17.63 17.74
C ILE A 80 -13.68 17.76 17.46
N ARG A 81 -13.02 18.74 18.12
CA ARG A 81 -11.57 18.94 18.00
C ARG A 81 -10.86 18.29 19.19
N LEU A 82 -9.91 17.42 18.90
CA LEU A 82 -9.06 16.77 19.90
C LEU A 82 -7.68 17.41 19.87
N GLU A 83 -7.43 18.36 20.76
CA GLU A 83 -6.21 19.18 20.76
C GLU A 83 -5.18 18.72 21.81
N GLN A 84 -5.57 17.86 22.74
CA GLN A 84 -4.64 17.29 23.71
C GLN A 84 -3.88 16.09 23.10
N ASN A 85 -2.57 16.21 23.05
CA ASN A 85 -1.64 15.18 22.62
C ASN A 85 -1.20 14.34 23.82
N TYR A 86 -1.41 13.02 23.72
CA TYR A 86 -1.05 12.05 24.75
C TYR A 86 0.22 11.25 24.42
N ARG A 87 0.83 11.48 23.25
CA ARG A 87 1.93 10.65 22.70
C ARG A 87 3.30 11.27 22.94
N SER A 88 3.41 12.57 22.72
CA SER A 88 4.68 13.29 22.64
C SER A 88 4.89 14.19 23.84
N THR A 89 6.15 14.37 24.23
CA THR A 89 6.57 15.32 25.26
C THR A 89 6.45 16.77 24.79
N GLY A 90 6.50 17.71 25.74
CA GLY A 90 6.36 19.15 25.45
C GLY A 90 7.37 19.66 24.41
N ASN A 91 8.64 19.25 24.51
CA ASN A 91 9.68 19.65 23.55
C ASN A 91 9.38 19.18 22.13
N ILE A 92 8.99 17.91 21.95
CA ILE A 92 8.66 17.36 20.62
C ILE A 92 7.42 18.06 20.04
N LEU A 93 6.39 18.25 20.86
CA LEU A 93 5.14 18.86 20.42
C LEU A 93 5.33 20.32 19.99
N ARG A 94 6.11 21.10 20.74
CA ARG A 94 6.44 22.48 20.36
C ARG A 94 7.19 22.54 19.04
N ALA A 95 8.18 21.68 18.82
CA ALA A 95 8.89 21.65 17.55
C ALA A 95 7.96 21.30 16.37
N ALA A 96 7.07 20.31 16.54
CA ALA A 96 6.08 19.96 15.53
C ALA A 96 5.14 21.15 15.22
N ASN A 97 4.61 21.81 16.25
CA ASN A 97 3.76 23.00 16.12
C ASN A 97 4.48 24.15 15.42
N SER A 98 5.75 24.40 15.75
CA SER A 98 6.55 25.45 15.11
C SER A 98 6.82 25.17 13.63
N VAL A 99 7.03 23.90 13.24
CA VAL A 99 7.22 23.52 11.84
C VAL A 99 5.92 23.70 11.05
N ILE A 100 4.80 23.17 11.55
CA ILE A 100 3.52 23.19 10.84
C ILE A 100 2.91 24.59 10.74
N ALA A 101 3.25 25.51 11.65
CA ALA A 101 2.83 26.91 11.60
C ALA A 101 3.28 27.66 10.33
N ASN A 102 4.26 27.13 9.59
CA ASN A 102 4.72 27.72 8.32
C ASN A 102 3.80 27.39 7.13
N ASN A 103 2.83 26.48 7.27
CA ASN A 103 1.89 26.14 6.21
C ASN A 103 0.70 27.12 6.21
N SER A 104 0.34 27.66 5.04
CA SER A 104 -0.70 28.68 4.88
C SER A 104 -2.13 28.11 4.82
N ASP A 105 -2.31 26.90 4.30
CA ASP A 105 -3.62 26.31 4.02
C ASP A 105 -3.95 25.23 5.06
N ARG A 106 -4.45 25.65 6.23
CA ARG A 106 -4.78 24.78 7.38
C ARG A 106 -6.15 25.11 7.96
N LEU A 107 -6.83 24.12 8.55
CA LEU A 107 -8.09 24.33 9.28
C LEU A 107 -7.92 24.99 10.66
N GLY A 108 -6.65 25.17 11.09
CA GLY A 108 -6.26 25.91 12.29
C GLY A 108 -6.56 25.13 13.58
N LYS A 109 -5.51 24.56 14.17
CA LYS A 109 -5.55 23.87 15.46
C LYS A 109 -4.20 24.01 16.19
N ASP A 110 -4.29 24.05 17.51
CA ASP A 110 -3.12 24.15 18.38
C ASP A 110 -3.07 22.93 19.30
N LEU A 111 -2.10 22.05 19.07
CA LEU A 111 -1.93 20.87 19.91
C LEU A 111 -1.17 21.21 21.20
N TRP A 112 -1.64 20.70 22.34
CA TRP A 112 -1.01 20.88 23.65
C TRP A 112 -0.87 19.54 24.39
N THR A 113 -0.05 19.46 25.45
CA THR A 113 0.17 18.23 26.23
C THR A 113 0.26 18.53 27.72
N GLU A 114 -0.26 17.62 28.56
CA GLU A 114 -0.07 17.59 30.02
C GLU A 114 1.16 16.79 30.45
N GLY A 115 1.87 16.19 29.48
CA GLY A 115 3.09 15.43 29.72
C GLY A 115 4.24 16.31 30.21
N ASN A 116 5.31 15.66 30.63
CA ASN A 116 6.55 16.38 30.96
C ASN A 116 7.19 17.00 29.70
N GLU A 117 8.15 17.89 29.92
CA GLU A 117 8.87 18.55 28.83
C GLU A 117 9.69 17.56 27.98
N GLY A 118 10.14 16.46 28.59
CA GLY A 118 11.03 15.49 27.97
C GLY A 118 12.41 16.06 27.66
N GLU A 119 13.22 15.27 26.97
CA GLU A 119 14.56 15.68 26.55
C GLU A 119 14.51 16.69 25.38
N PRO A 120 15.50 17.59 25.27
CA PRO A 120 15.64 18.45 24.09
C PRO A 120 15.87 17.63 22.82
N ILE A 121 15.31 18.10 21.71
CA ILE A 121 15.55 17.50 20.39
C ILE A 121 17.01 17.75 19.99
N SER A 122 17.74 16.67 19.73
CA SER A 122 19.13 16.74 19.27
C SER A 122 19.20 16.81 17.75
N LEU A 123 20.10 17.65 17.24
CA LEU A 123 20.41 17.76 15.81
C LEU A 123 21.90 17.45 15.60
N TYR A 124 22.19 16.52 14.69
CA TYR A 124 23.55 16.16 14.31
C TYR A 124 23.73 16.37 12.82
N ALA A 125 24.73 17.17 12.44
CA ALA A 125 25.09 17.41 11.04
C ALA A 125 26.34 16.60 10.71
N ALA A 126 26.15 15.44 10.07
CA ALA A 126 27.21 14.55 9.66
C ALA A 126 27.98 15.10 8.45
N PHE A 127 29.24 14.69 8.29
CA PHE A 127 30.05 15.05 7.12
C PHE A 127 29.60 14.34 5.83
N ASN A 128 29.10 13.10 5.95
CA ASN A 128 28.55 12.30 4.86
C ASN A 128 27.58 11.22 5.40
N GLU A 129 26.95 10.45 4.50
CA GLU A 129 26.00 9.39 4.87
C GLU A 129 26.59 8.28 5.76
N MET A 130 27.88 7.98 5.63
CA MET A 130 28.55 6.95 6.43
C MET A 130 28.79 7.43 7.86
N ASP A 131 29.13 8.71 8.00
CA ASP A 131 29.27 9.38 9.29
C ASP A 131 27.91 9.47 10.01
N GLU A 132 26.86 9.85 9.28
CA GLU A 132 25.47 9.84 9.80
C GLU A 132 25.07 8.45 10.30
N ALA A 133 25.29 7.41 9.49
CA ALA A 133 24.93 6.05 9.86
C ALA A 133 25.71 5.54 11.08
N ARG A 134 27.00 5.85 11.19
CA ARG A 134 27.81 5.51 12.37
C ARG A 134 27.33 6.23 13.61
N TYR A 135 27.00 7.51 13.50
CA TYR A 135 26.44 8.29 14.61
C TYR A 135 25.12 7.67 15.10
N ILE A 136 24.20 7.36 14.17
CA ILE A 136 22.92 6.73 14.49
C ILE A 136 23.14 5.39 15.20
N VAL A 137 24.00 4.51 14.66
CA VAL A 137 24.31 3.22 15.27
C VAL A 137 24.88 3.40 16.68
N GLY A 138 25.82 4.33 16.88
CA GLY A 138 26.38 4.62 18.20
C GLY A 138 25.31 5.05 19.21
N ARG A 139 24.36 5.89 18.80
CA ARG A 139 23.22 6.27 19.65
C ARG A 139 22.29 5.10 20.00
N ILE A 140 22.09 4.17 19.09
CA ILE A 140 21.30 2.95 19.33
C ILE A 140 22.03 2.02 20.31
N GLU A 141 23.35 1.88 20.18
CA GLU A 141 24.17 1.11 21.11
C GLU A 141 24.15 1.73 22.50
N GLU A 142 24.32 3.06 22.62
CA GLU A 142 24.20 3.78 23.89
C GLU A 142 22.83 3.57 24.54
N TRP A 143 21.73 3.65 23.77
CA TRP A 143 20.38 3.38 24.27
C TRP A 143 20.24 1.95 24.80
N ARG A 144 20.74 0.96 24.05
CA ARG A 144 20.72 -0.45 24.45
C ARG A 144 21.56 -0.69 25.71
N ASP A 145 22.74 -0.08 25.80
CA ASP A 145 23.66 -0.24 26.91
C ASP A 145 23.12 0.40 28.21
N GLN A 146 22.23 1.40 28.08
CA GLN A 146 21.44 1.97 29.18
C GLN A 146 20.20 1.12 29.56
N GLY A 147 20.01 -0.03 28.92
CA GLY A 147 18.88 -0.95 29.18
C GLY A 147 17.66 -0.72 28.30
N GLY A 148 17.74 0.18 27.31
CA GLY A 148 16.68 0.46 26.36
C GLY A 148 16.44 -0.70 25.39
N ALA A 149 15.17 -0.93 25.01
CA ALA A 149 14.83 -1.97 24.05
C ALA A 149 14.95 -1.45 22.61
N LEU A 150 15.50 -2.28 21.71
CA LEU A 150 15.64 -1.92 20.28
C LEU A 150 14.30 -1.75 19.57
N GLN A 151 13.24 -2.39 20.06
CA GLN A 151 11.88 -2.24 19.52
C GLN A 151 11.28 -0.85 19.75
N ASP A 152 11.84 -0.08 20.68
CA ASP A 152 11.40 1.29 20.99
C ASP A 152 12.11 2.33 20.10
N VAL A 153 13.00 1.88 19.21
CA VAL A 153 13.73 2.72 18.26
C VAL A 153 13.14 2.58 16.85
N ALA A 154 12.83 3.71 16.23
CA ALA A 154 12.43 3.78 14.83
C ALA A 154 13.35 4.72 14.04
N LEU A 155 13.79 4.26 12.87
CA LEU A 155 14.53 5.08 11.89
C LEU A 155 13.57 5.48 10.77
N LEU A 156 13.38 6.79 10.58
CA LEU A 156 12.51 7.35 9.55
C LEU A 156 13.36 8.10 8.52
N TYR A 157 13.13 7.81 7.25
CA TYR A 157 13.84 8.41 6.13
C TYR A 157 12.88 8.74 4.98
N ARG A 158 13.29 9.67 4.10
CA ARG A 158 12.42 10.20 3.04
C ARG A 158 12.24 9.21 1.88
N SER A 159 13.28 8.45 1.56
CA SER A 159 13.35 7.52 0.43
C SER A 159 13.95 6.18 0.82
N ASN A 160 13.44 5.09 0.25
CA ASN A 160 13.95 3.73 0.47
C ASN A 160 15.43 3.58 0.08
N ALA A 161 15.96 4.42 -0.81
CA ALA A 161 17.38 4.38 -1.17
C ALA A 161 18.30 4.66 0.03
N GLN A 162 17.83 5.43 1.02
CA GLN A 162 18.59 5.77 2.23
C GLN A 162 18.72 4.59 3.20
N SER A 163 17.87 3.55 3.08
CA SER A 163 17.92 2.42 4.01
C SER A 163 19.25 1.67 3.91
N ARG A 164 19.79 1.53 2.69
CA ARG A 164 20.96 0.66 2.43
C ARG A 164 22.17 0.99 3.31
N VAL A 165 22.52 2.27 3.43
CA VAL A 165 23.69 2.70 4.21
C VAL A 165 23.48 2.43 5.70
N LEU A 166 22.26 2.66 6.20
CA LEU A 166 21.87 2.37 7.57
C LEU A 166 21.87 0.86 7.85
N GLU A 167 21.38 0.06 6.91
CA GLU A 167 21.38 -1.41 6.99
C GLU A 167 22.80 -1.97 7.08
N GLU A 168 23.70 -1.53 6.20
CA GLU A 168 25.10 -1.95 6.20
C GLU A 168 25.75 -1.61 7.56
N ALA A 169 25.51 -0.41 8.10
CA ALA A 169 26.01 0.00 9.41
C ALA A 169 25.43 -0.85 10.57
N LEU A 170 24.12 -1.09 10.58
CA LEU A 170 23.44 -1.92 11.59
C LEU A 170 23.93 -3.38 11.54
N LEU A 171 24.14 -3.93 10.33
CA LEU A 171 24.70 -5.27 10.13
C LEU A 171 26.13 -5.37 10.68
N HIS A 172 26.98 -4.37 10.39
CA HIS A 172 28.34 -4.32 10.92
C HIS A 172 28.38 -4.28 12.44
N ALA A 173 27.48 -3.52 13.08
CA ALA A 173 27.31 -3.47 14.53
C ALA A 173 26.55 -4.67 15.13
N ARG A 174 26.09 -5.61 14.28
CA ARG A 174 25.29 -6.79 14.68
C ARG A 174 24.02 -6.40 15.44
N LEU A 175 23.41 -5.27 15.09
CA LEU A 175 22.15 -4.82 15.64
C LEU A 175 20.99 -5.42 14.84
N PRO A 176 20.06 -6.16 15.48
CA PRO A 176 18.89 -6.67 14.79
C PRO A 176 17.97 -5.51 14.39
N TYR A 177 17.52 -5.53 13.14
CA TYR A 177 16.62 -4.51 12.60
C TYR A 177 15.52 -5.14 11.75
N ARG A 178 14.46 -4.37 11.49
CA ARG A 178 13.37 -4.76 10.60
C ARG A 178 13.08 -3.62 9.63
N ILE A 179 12.96 -3.95 8.34
CA ILE A 179 12.58 -3.00 7.31
C ILE A 179 11.12 -3.16 6.97
N TYR A 180 10.42 -2.02 6.94
CA TYR A 180 9.10 -1.90 6.36
C TYR A 180 9.24 -1.31 4.95
N GLY A 181 8.73 -2.03 3.94
CA GLY A 181 8.73 -1.55 2.55
C GLY A 181 9.93 -1.96 1.67
N GLY A 182 10.78 -2.88 2.13
CA GLY A 182 11.81 -3.54 1.30
C GLY A 182 11.22 -4.46 0.22
N LEU A 183 12.01 -5.40 -0.33
CA LEU A 183 11.49 -6.37 -1.31
C LEU A 183 10.30 -7.14 -0.73
N ARG A 184 9.10 -6.76 -1.16
CA ARG A 184 7.85 -7.35 -0.66
C ARG A 184 7.87 -8.85 -0.96
N PHE A 185 7.45 -9.66 -0.01
CA PHE A 185 7.42 -11.12 -0.16
C PHE A 185 6.73 -11.57 -1.46
N PHE A 186 5.57 -10.97 -1.78
CA PHE A 186 4.81 -11.24 -3.00
C PHE A 186 5.39 -10.64 -4.29
N GLU A 187 6.45 -9.84 -4.21
CA GLU A 187 7.14 -9.31 -5.40
C GLU A 187 8.25 -10.25 -5.89
N ARG A 188 8.66 -11.22 -5.07
CA ARG A 188 9.67 -12.22 -5.41
C ARG A 188 9.22 -13.09 -6.57
N GLN A 189 10.16 -13.43 -7.45
CA GLN A 189 9.87 -14.13 -8.69
C GLN A 189 9.22 -15.49 -8.42
N GLU A 190 9.82 -16.28 -7.53
CA GLU A 190 9.34 -17.60 -7.13
C GLU A 190 7.94 -17.57 -6.52
N ILE A 191 7.61 -16.53 -5.75
CA ILE A 191 6.29 -16.36 -5.14
C ILE A 191 5.25 -15.98 -6.20
N LYS A 192 5.57 -15.04 -7.10
CA LYS A 192 4.66 -14.66 -8.18
C LYS A 192 4.43 -15.81 -9.17
N ASP A 193 5.44 -16.63 -9.44
CA ASP A 193 5.32 -17.81 -10.30
C ASP A 193 4.38 -18.84 -9.67
N ALA A 194 4.59 -19.18 -8.39
CA ALA A 194 3.69 -20.08 -7.66
C ALA A 194 2.24 -19.55 -7.61
N LEU A 195 2.06 -18.25 -7.35
CA LEU A 195 0.73 -17.63 -7.36
C LEU A 195 0.07 -17.65 -8.74
N ALA A 196 0.83 -17.47 -9.82
CA ALA A 196 0.28 -17.57 -11.16
C ALA A 196 -0.22 -18.98 -11.48
N TYR A 197 0.49 -20.04 -11.06
CA TYR A 197 -0.04 -21.41 -11.16
C TYR A 197 -1.37 -21.57 -10.41
N LEU A 198 -1.44 -21.14 -9.16
CA LEU A 198 -2.66 -21.25 -8.35
C LEU A 198 -3.83 -20.44 -8.94
N ARG A 199 -3.54 -19.26 -9.52
CA ARG A 199 -4.54 -18.46 -10.23
C ARG A 199 -5.12 -19.20 -11.42
N LEU A 200 -4.30 -19.93 -12.19
CA LEU A 200 -4.78 -20.72 -13.33
C LEU A 200 -5.65 -21.91 -12.93
N VAL A 201 -5.36 -22.54 -11.79
CA VAL A 201 -6.23 -23.59 -11.24
C VAL A 201 -7.62 -23.04 -10.89
N SER A 202 -7.67 -21.83 -10.31
CA SER A 202 -8.93 -21.18 -9.93
C SER A 202 -9.66 -20.49 -11.09
N ASN A 203 -8.92 -19.91 -12.04
CA ASN A 203 -9.43 -19.15 -13.16
C ASN A 203 -8.50 -19.33 -14.38
N ARG A 204 -8.92 -20.20 -15.29
CA ARG A 204 -8.16 -20.50 -16.51
C ARG A 204 -8.11 -19.33 -17.50
N ASP A 205 -9.00 -18.36 -17.40
CA ASP A 205 -9.02 -17.18 -18.29
C ASP A 205 -8.10 -16.04 -17.83
N ASP A 206 -7.18 -16.31 -16.89
CA ASP A 206 -6.20 -15.35 -16.40
C ASP A 206 -4.97 -15.25 -17.31
N ASP A 207 -5.09 -14.47 -18.38
CA ASP A 207 -4.04 -14.30 -19.39
C ASP A 207 -2.69 -13.87 -18.81
N ALA A 208 -2.70 -12.99 -17.79
CA ALA A 208 -1.48 -12.52 -17.14
C ALA A 208 -0.75 -13.65 -16.39
N ALA A 209 -1.50 -14.58 -15.78
CA ALA A 209 -0.92 -15.75 -15.15
C ALA A 209 -0.34 -16.72 -16.19
N ILE A 210 -1.04 -16.95 -17.32
CA ILE A 210 -0.53 -17.81 -18.41
C ILE A 210 0.78 -17.26 -18.96
N GLU A 211 0.81 -15.98 -19.32
CA GLU A 211 2.03 -15.36 -19.87
C GLU A 211 3.23 -15.52 -18.95
N ARG A 212 2.99 -15.48 -17.64
CA ARG A 212 4.04 -15.62 -16.63
C ARG A 212 4.59 -17.04 -16.54
N VAL A 213 3.73 -18.06 -16.48
CA VAL A 213 4.14 -19.43 -16.10
C VAL A 213 4.13 -20.46 -17.20
N ILE A 214 3.59 -20.16 -18.39
CA ILE A 214 3.50 -21.10 -19.51
C ILE A 214 4.87 -21.74 -19.85
N ASN A 215 5.96 -20.96 -19.76
CA ASN A 215 7.32 -21.45 -19.98
C ASN A 215 8.23 -21.33 -18.74
N THR A 216 7.65 -21.27 -17.54
CA THR A 216 8.37 -21.22 -16.25
C THR A 216 7.89 -22.33 -15.33
N PRO A 217 8.63 -23.44 -15.13
CA PRO A 217 9.95 -23.76 -15.69
C PRO A 217 9.93 -23.95 -17.21
N THR A 218 11.12 -23.92 -17.83
CA THR A 218 11.26 -23.99 -19.28
C THR A 218 10.68 -25.28 -19.86
N ARG A 219 9.74 -25.13 -20.81
CA ARG A 219 9.04 -26.23 -21.51
C ARG A 219 9.35 -26.31 -23.00
N GLY A 220 10.23 -25.44 -23.50
CA GLY A 220 10.48 -25.32 -24.93
C GLY A 220 9.39 -24.56 -25.70
N ILE A 221 8.58 -23.76 -24.99
CA ILE A 221 7.59 -22.87 -25.59
C ILE A 221 8.29 -21.54 -25.87
N GLY A 222 8.68 -21.32 -27.13
CA GLY A 222 9.38 -20.10 -27.56
C GLY A 222 8.43 -18.94 -27.89
N ASN A 223 9.00 -17.73 -28.03
CA ASN A 223 8.26 -16.49 -28.33
C ASN A 223 7.31 -16.62 -29.53
N ARG A 224 7.76 -17.25 -30.63
CA ARG A 224 6.92 -17.45 -31.81
C ARG A 224 5.64 -18.26 -31.52
N THR A 225 5.71 -19.23 -30.62
CA THR A 225 4.52 -20.02 -30.22
C THR A 225 3.56 -19.16 -29.40
N LEU A 226 4.10 -18.37 -28.47
CA LEU A 226 3.31 -17.43 -27.66
C LEU A 226 2.65 -16.36 -28.54
N ASP A 227 3.35 -15.84 -29.54
CA ASP A 227 2.81 -14.83 -30.45
C ASP A 227 1.66 -15.38 -31.30
N ILE A 228 1.74 -16.64 -31.75
CA ILE A 228 0.61 -17.32 -32.41
C ILE A 228 -0.59 -17.42 -31.45
N ILE A 229 -0.37 -17.88 -30.21
CA ILE A 229 -1.46 -17.99 -29.21
C ILE A 229 -2.09 -16.61 -28.95
N ARG A 230 -1.27 -15.57 -28.76
CA ARG A 230 -1.74 -14.18 -28.56
C ARG A 230 -2.54 -13.66 -29.74
N GLN A 231 -2.07 -13.92 -30.96
CA GLN A 231 -2.75 -13.48 -32.17
C GLN A 231 -4.10 -14.18 -32.30
N THR A 232 -4.15 -15.50 -32.14
CA THR A 232 -5.40 -16.28 -32.15
C THR A 232 -6.38 -15.81 -31.08
N ALA A 233 -5.91 -15.58 -29.84
CA ALA A 233 -6.73 -15.06 -28.75
C ALA A 233 -7.36 -13.70 -29.09
N ARG A 234 -6.57 -12.78 -29.66
CA ARG A 234 -7.04 -11.45 -30.08
C ARG A 234 -8.02 -11.51 -31.24
N GLU A 235 -7.70 -12.25 -32.30
CA GLU A 235 -8.54 -12.38 -33.50
C GLU A 235 -9.90 -13.00 -33.18
N GLN A 236 -9.91 -14.01 -32.31
CA GLN A 236 -11.12 -14.75 -31.95
C GLN A 236 -11.81 -14.20 -30.68
N LYS A 237 -11.25 -13.16 -30.05
CA LYS A 237 -11.74 -12.58 -28.78
C LYS A 237 -11.91 -13.63 -27.67
N LYS A 238 -10.92 -14.51 -27.53
CA LYS A 238 -10.85 -15.58 -26.53
C LYS A 238 -9.71 -15.30 -25.55
N SER A 239 -9.74 -15.98 -24.39
CA SER A 239 -8.58 -15.98 -23.49
C SER A 239 -7.40 -16.73 -24.11
N LEU A 240 -6.18 -16.46 -23.63
CA LEU A 240 -4.98 -17.19 -24.03
C LEU A 240 -5.11 -18.69 -23.76
N TRP A 241 -5.82 -19.08 -22.70
CA TRP A 241 -6.07 -20.49 -22.39
C TRP A 241 -6.93 -21.17 -23.46
N GLN A 242 -8.05 -20.54 -23.81
CA GLN A 242 -8.97 -21.05 -24.82
C GLN A 242 -8.28 -21.12 -26.19
N ALA A 243 -7.51 -20.09 -26.56
CA ALA A 243 -6.73 -20.08 -27.78
C ALA A 243 -5.64 -21.17 -27.78
N ALA A 244 -4.91 -21.36 -26.68
CA ALA A 244 -3.90 -22.41 -26.56
C ALA A 244 -4.51 -23.81 -26.70
N THR A 245 -5.65 -24.05 -26.04
CA THR A 245 -6.39 -25.32 -26.12
C THR A 245 -6.85 -25.59 -27.55
N GLN A 246 -7.48 -24.61 -28.19
CA GLN A 246 -7.91 -24.72 -29.58
C GLN A 246 -6.75 -25.00 -30.54
N LEU A 247 -5.64 -24.28 -30.42
CA LEU A 247 -4.46 -24.45 -31.28
C LEU A 247 -3.82 -25.84 -31.13
N VAL A 248 -3.91 -26.43 -29.93
CA VAL A 248 -3.49 -27.80 -29.66
C VAL A 248 -4.43 -28.80 -30.34
N ASP A 249 -5.75 -28.63 -30.17
CA ASP A 249 -6.79 -29.51 -30.71
C ASP A 249 -6.82 -29.50 -32.25
N GLU A 250 -6.75 -28.31 -32.85
CA GLU A 250 -6.74 -28.08 -34.30
C GLU A 250 -5.37 -28.38 -34.95
N LYS A 251 -4.35 -28.75 -34.14
CA LYS A 251 -2.99 -29.07 -34.59
C LYS A 251 -2.32 -27.95 -35.40
N GLN A 252 -2.59 -26.69 -35.06
CA GLN A 252 -2.06 -25.51 -35.76
C GLN A 252 -0.68 -25.07 -35.25
N LEU A 253 -0.17 -25.70 -34.19
CA LEU A 253 1.20 -25.51 -33.69
C LEU A 253 2.15 -26.59 -34.22
N ALA A 254 3.42 -26.22 -34.39
CA ALA A 254 4.48 -27.17 -34.73
C ALA A 254 4.57 -28.29 -33.68
N GLY A 255 4.84 -29.54 -34.09
CA GLY A 255 4.67 -30.72 -33.22
C GLY A 255 5.33 -30.64 -31.85
N ARG A 256 6.58 -30.14 -31.76
CA ARG A 256 7.26 -29.94 -30.47
C ARG A 256 6.58 -28.88 -29.58
N ALA A 257 6.22 -27.74 -30.17
CA ALA A 257 5.53 -26.65 -29.47
C ALA A 257 4.14 -27.07 -29.02
N ARG A 258 3.39 -27.78 -29.89
CA ARG A 258 2.08 -28.33 -29.57
C ARG A 258 2.12 -29.25 -28.36
N ASN A 259 3.07 -30.19 -28.33
CA ASN A 259 3.19 -31.13 -27.22
C ASN A 259 3.56 -30.41 -25.92
N ALA A 260 4.46 -29.41 -25.98
CA ALA A 260 4.83 -28.62 -24.81
C ALA A 260 3.64 -27.81 -24.24
N VAL A 261 2.84 -27.19 -25.11
CA VAL A 261 1.62 -26.46 -24.71
C VAL A 261 0.57 -27.43 -24.16
N ALA A 262 0.37 -28.59 -24.79
CA ALA A 262 -0.54 -29.62 -24.31
C ALA A 262 -0.15 -30.14 -22.91
N SER A 263 1.13 -30.43 -22.67
CA SER A 263 1.61 -30.83 -21.34
C SER A 263 1.48 -29.73 -20.29
N PHE A 264 1.60 -28.45 -20.68
CA PHE A 264 1.31 -27.34 -19.78
C PHE A 264 -0.17 -27.28 -19.42
N ILE A 265 -1.06 -27.43 -20.40
CA ILE A 265 -2.52 -27.46 -20.16
C ILE A 265 -2.90 -28.63 -19.25
N GLU A 266 -2.35 -29.81 -19.48
CA GLU A 266 -2.60 -31.02 -18.67
C GLU A 266 -2.12 -30.87 -17.21
N LEU A 267 -1.06 -30.09 -16.99
CA LEU A 267 -0.52 -29.83 -15.66
C LEU A 267 -1.44 -28.97 -14.77
N ILE A 268 -2.27 -28.11 -15.38
CA ILE A 268 -3.10 -27.09 -14.71
C ILE A 268 -4.52 -27.58 -14.48
#